data_AF-A0A0E4H5E2-F1
#
_entry.id   AF-A0A0E4H5E2-F1
#
_cell.length_a   1.000
_cell.length_b   1.000
_cell.length_c   1.000
_cell.angle_alpha   90.00
_cell.angle_beta   90.00
_cell.angle_gamma   90.00
#
_symmetry.space_group_name_H-M   'P 1'
#
loop_
_entity.id
_entity.type
_entity.pdbx_description
1 polymer ?
#
loop_
_entity_poly.entity_id
_entity_poly.type
_entity_poly.pdbx_seq_one_letter_code
_entity_poly.pdbx_strand_id
1 'polypeptide(L)'
;MEEINTFSLLLGFLGIWIIAYLAAWIGRDEYDFVKVAKLYALIGGGFCLLMIPIDVNWFLAIGLFIFGFIVLIFRNQHYFDKE
;
A
#
# COMPACT_ATOMS: atom_id res chain seq x y z
N MET A 1 6.10 6.80 26.99
CA MET A 1 5.83 6.67 25.54
C MET A 1 6.25 5.27 25.18
N GLU A 2 5.37 4.50 24.54
CA GLU A 2 5.74 3.20 23.98
C GLU A 2 6.86 3.43 22.95
N GLU A 3 7.93 2.63 23.02
CA GLU A 3 9.06 2.76 22.11
C GLU A 3 8.62 2.26 20.73
N ILE A 4 8.63 3.14 19.72
CA ILE A 4 8.19 2.77 18.38
C ILE A 4 9.24 1.86 17.75
N ASN A 5 8.84 0.62 17.43
CA ASN A 5 9.68 -0.32 16.70
C ASN A 5 9.89 0.16 15.26
N THR A 6 10.92 1.00 15.09
CA THR A 6 11.21 1.70 13.83
C THR A 6 11.58 0.72 12.71
N PHE A 7 12.19 -0.42 13.05
CA PHE A 7 12.54 -1.45 12.08
C PHE A 7 11.29 -2.12 11.51
N SER A 8 10.34 -2.52 12.36
CA SER A 8 9.04 -3.05 11.92
C SER A 8 8.27 -2.04 11.07
N LEU A 9 8.29 -0.76 11.45
CA LEU A 9 7.64 0.30 10.69
C LEU A 9 8.27 0.46 9.29
N LEU A 10 9.60 0.43 9.19
CA LEU A 10 10.31 0.48 7.91
C LEU A 10 9.96 -0.72 7.02
N LEU A 11 9.89 -1.92 7.59
CA LEU A 11 9.46 -3.12 6.86
C LEU A 11 8.01 -2.98 6.35
N GLY A 12 7.11 -2.48 7.19
CA GLY A 12 5.73 -2.19 6.81
C GLY A 12 5.64 -1.17 5.68
N PHE A 13 6.45 -0.11 5.75
CA PHE A 13 6.55 0.91 4.72
C PHE A 13 7.01 0.35 3.37
N LEU A 14 8.12 -0.40 3.36
CA LEU A 14 8.61 -1.02 2.13
C LEU A 14 7.62 -2.04 1.57
N GLY A 15 7.01 -2.85 2.44
CA GLY A 15 6.02 -3.85 2.04
C GLY A 15 4.78 -3.22 1.40
N ILE A 16 4.19 -2.19 2.02
CA ILE A 16 3.00 -1.54 1.47
C ILE A 16 3.31 -0.79 0.16
N TRP A 17 4.50 -0.22 0.05
CA TRP A 17 4.98 0.42 -1.17
C TRP A 17 5.09 -0.59 -2.33
N ILE A 18 5.67 -1.76 -2.06
CA ILE A 18 5.77 -2.85 -3.03
C ILE A 18 4.37 -3.36 -3.42
N ILE A 19 3.46 -3.54 -2.45
CA ILE A 19 2.08 -3.99 -2.74
C ILE A 19 1.37 -2.99 -3.65
N ALA A 20 1.45 -1.69 -3.35
CA ALA A 20 0.87 -0.64 -4.19
C ALA A 20 1.47 -0.67 -5.60
N TYR A 21 2.78 -0.84 -5.72
CA TYR A 21 3.47 -0.96 -7.01
C TYR A 21 2.98 -2.17 -7.81
N LEU A 22 2.92 -3.35 -7.18
CA LEU A 22 2.51 -4.59 -7.83
C LEU A 22 1.04 -4.56 -8.23
N ALA A 23 0.17 -4.00 -7.39
CA ALA A 23 -1.25 -3.84 -7.72
C ALA A 23 -1.44 -2.99 -8.99
N ALA A 24 -0.74 -1.84 -9.08
CA ALA A 24 -0.75 -1.02 -10.29
C ALA A 24 -0.18 -1.76 -11.50
N TRP A 25 0.90 -2.53 -11.32
CA TRP A 25 1.52 -3.28 -12.41
C TRP A 25 0.62 -4.40 -12.94
N ILE A 26 -0.09 -5.12 -12.07
CA ILE A 26 -1.05 -6.17 -12.47
C ILE A 26 -2.21 -5.57 -13.27
N GLY A 27 -2.69 -4.39 -12.90
CA GLY A 27 -3.80 -3.71 -13.57
C GLY A 27 -3.43 -2.85 -14.78
N ARG A 28 -2.18 -2.92 -15.27
CA ARG A 28 -1.67 -1.99 -16.29
C ARG A 28 -2.24 -2.21 -17.69
N ASP A 29 -2.62 -3.44 -18.02
CA ASP A 29 -3.01 -3.82 -19.39
C ASP A 29 -4.50 -3.51 -19.66
N GLU A 30 -5.36 -3.64 -18.65
CA GLU A 30 -6.79 -3.30 -18.69
C GLU A 30 -7.10 -2.32 -17.55
N TYR A 31 -6.92 -1.03 -17.82
CA TYR A 31 -6.99 -0.03 -16.76
C TYR A 31 -8.42 0.22 -16.28
N ASP A 32 -8.76 -0.52 -15.24
CA ASP A 32 -9.92 -0.26 -14.39
C ASP A 32 -9.41 0.03 -12.97
N PHE A 33 -9.26 1.32 -12.67
CA PHE A 33 -8.79 1.76 -11.36
C PHE A 33 -9.62 1.18 -10.21
N VAL A 34 -10.93 0.97 -10.40
CA VAL A 34 -11.79 0.42 -9.35
C VAL A 34 -11.41 -1.03 -9.05
N LYS A 35 -11.09 -1.84 -10.07
CA LYS A 35 -10.58 -3.21 -9.86
C LYS A 35 -9.25 -3.20 -9.13
N VAL A 36 -8.32 -2.33 -9.53
CA VAL A 36 -6.99 -2.22 -8.92
C VAL A 36 -7.08 -1.73 -7.47
N ALA A 37 -7.91 -0.73 -7.19
CA ALA A 37 -8.15 -0.22 -5.84
C ALA A 37 -8.77 -1.29 -4.93
N LYS A 38 -9.69 -2.13 -5.43
CA LYS A 38 -10.24 -3.27 -4.68
C LYS A 38 -9.17 -4.32 -4.38
N LEU A 39 -8.32 -4.64 -5.36
CA LEU A 39 -7.20 -5.57 -5.16
C LEU A 39 -6.24 -5.06 -4.09
N TYR A 40 -5.89 -3.77 -4.16
CA TYR A 40 -5.07 -3.11 -3.14
C TYR A 40 -5.75 -3.11 -1.76
N ALA A 41 -7.05 -2.82 -1.69
CA ALA A 41 -7.78 -2.82 -0.43
C ALA A 41 -7.74 -4.21 0.25
N LEU A 42 -7.88 -5.28 -0.53
CA LEU A 42 -7.80 -6.64 -0.02
C LEU A 42 -6.38 -7.02 0.43
N ILE A 43 -5.39 -6.86 -0.46
CA ILE A 43 -4.01 -7.30 -0.20
C ILE A 43 -3.30 -6.36 0.77
N GLY A 44 -3.36 -5.05 0.53
CA GLY A 44 -2.76 -4.03 1.38
C GLY A 44 -3.44 -3.95 2.75
N GLY A 45 -4.76 -4.09 2.81
CA GLY A 45 -5.49 -4.15 4.08
C GLY A 45 -5.10 -5.39 4.89
N GLY A 46 -5.07 -6.56 4.25
CA GLY A 46 -4.59 -7.80 4.87
C GLY A 46 -3.15 -7.68 5.37
N PHE A 47 -2.25 -7.10 4.57
CA PHE A 47 -0.86 -6.86 4.96
C PHE A 47 -0.75 -5.94 6.19
N CYS A 48 -1.47 -4.82 6.23
CA CYS A 48 -1.47 -3.93 7.39
C CYS A 48 -1.98 -4.59 8.66
N LEU A 49 -2.97 -5.49 8.57
CA LEU A 49 -3.43 -6.30 9.72
C LEU A 49 -2.35 -7.27 10.21
N LEU A 50 -1.58 -7.86 9.30
CA LEU A 50 -0.46 -8.75 9.63
C LEU A 50 0.74 -8.03 10.26
N MET A 51 0.81 -6.69 10.20
CA MET A 51 1.86 -5.90 10.86
C MET A 51 1.55 -5.62 12.34
N ILE A 52 0.29 -5.72 12.77
CA ILE A 52 -0.12 -5.47 14.16
C ILE A 52 0.62 -6.37 15.17
N PRO A 53 0.81 -7.69 14.93
CA PRO A 53 1.57 -8.56 15.83
C PRO A 53 3.08 -8.27 15.88
N ILE A 54 3.61 -7.38 15.03
CA ILE A 54 5.04 -7.05 14.95
C ILE A 54 5.32 -5.65 15.53
N ASP A 55 4.52 -5.25 16.52
CA ASP A 55 4.60 -3.97 17.24
C ASP A 55 4.37 -2.73 16.36
N VAL A 56 3.69 -2.87 15.23
CA VAL A 56 3.21 -1.71 14.47
C VAL A 56 1.87 -1.26 15.04
N ASN A 57 1.87 -0.09 15.67
CA ASN A 57 0.66 0.53 16.19
C ASN A 57 -0.41 0.66 15.09
N TRP A 58 -1.67 0.39 15.41
CA TRP A 58 -2.79 0.42 14.46
C TRP A 58 -2.94 1.76 13.74
N PHE A 59 -2.63 2.89 14.40
CA PHE A 59 -2.61 4.21 13.77
C PHE A 59 -1.56 4.30 12.66
N LEU A 60 -0.37 3.73 12.90
CA LEU A 60 0.71 3.67 11.91
C LEU A 60 0.33 2.72 10.77
N ALA A 61 -0.32 1.59 11.06
CA ALA A 61 -0.82 0.67 10.04
C ALA A 61 -1.85 1.33 9.10
N ILE A 62 -2.77 2.14 9.65
CA ILE A 62 -3.70 2.96 8.84
C ILE A 62 -2.93 3.98 8.00
N GLY A 63 -1.95 4.67 8.59
CA GLY A 63 -1.10 5.62 7.87
C GLY A 63 -0.36 4.96 6.69
N LEU A 64 0.19 3.77 6.89
CA LEU A 64 0.82 2.96 5.85
C LEU A 64 -0.16 2.59 4.74
N PHE A 65 -1.37 2.16 5.09
CA PHE A 65 -2.41 1.82 4.13
C PHE A 65 -2.83 3.04 3.28
N ILE A 66 -3.06 4.18 3.91
CA ILE A 66 -3.38 5.42 3.18
C ILE A 66 -2.21 5.83 2.28
N PHE A 67 -0.97 5.73 2.77
CA PHE A 67 0.22 6.03 1.99
C PHE A 67 0.33 5.14 0.74
N GLY A 68 0.16 3.83 0.87
CA GLY A 68 0.20 2.92 -0.28
C GLY A 68 -0.93 3.20 -1.27
N PHE A 69 -2.12 3.59 -0.80
CA PHE A 69 -3.22 4.01 -1.67
C PHE A 69 -2.89 5.29 -2.44
N ILE A 70 -2.22 6.27 -1.81
CA ILE A 70 -1.71 7.47 -2.48
C ILE A 70 -0.71 7.07 -3.57
N VAL A 71 0.28 6.22 -3.24
CA VAL A 71 1.24 5.70 -4.23
C VAL A 71 0.51 5.06 -5.41
N LEU A 72 -0.51 4.26 -5.13
CA LEU A 72 -1.32 3.60 -6.15
C LEU A 72 -1.98 4.63 -7.09
N ILE A 73 -2.65 5.65 -6.55
CA ILE A 73 -3.33 6.70 -7.33
C ILE A 73 -2.36 7.47 -8.22
N PHE A 74 -1.25 7.96 -7.64
CA PHE A 74 -0.31 8.81 -8.38
C PHE A 74 0.51 8.03 -9.40
N ARG A 75 0.77 6.75 -9.15
CA ARG A 75 1.39 5.87 -10.15
C ARG A 75 0.44 5.59 -11.31
N ASN A 76 -0.84 5.49 -11.01
CA ASN A 76 -1.86 5.15 -11.99
C ASN A 76 -1.85 6.14 -13.16
N GLN A 77 -1.74 7.45 -12.90
CA GLN A 77 -1.80 8.47 -13.95
C GLN A 77 -0.61 8.46 -14.91
N HIS A 78 0.59 8.06 -14.48
CA HIS A 78 1.80 8.16 -15.30
C HIS A 78 1.87 7.18 -16.50
N TYR A 79 0.94 6.22 -16.60
CA TYR A 79 0.79 5.32 -17.76
C TYR A 79 -0.34 5.75 -18.73
N PHE A 80 -1.20 6.72 -18.36
CA PHE A 80 -2.34 7.18 -19.17
C PHE A 80 -2.05 8.44 -19.96
N ASP A 81 -1.04 9.21 -19.54
CA ASP A 81 -0.44 10.25 -20.37
C ASP A 81 0.55 9.58 -21.33
N LYS A 82 0.03 8.79 -22.27
CA LYS A 82 0.68 8.61 -23.57
C LYS A 82 0.36 9.85 -24.38
N GLU A 83 1.09 10.94 -24.15
CA GLU A 83 1.37 11.87 -25.24
C GLU A 83 2.37 11.23 -26.21
#